data_AF-A0AAV2TBZ6-F1
#
_entry.id   AF-A0AAV2TBZ6-F1
#
_cell.length_a   1.000
_cell.length_b   1.000
_cell.length_c   1.000
_cell.angle_alpha   90.00
_cell.angle_beta   90.00
_cell.angle_gamma   90.00
#
_symmetry.space_group_name_H-M   'P 1'
#
loop_
_entity.id
_entity.type
_entity.pdbx_description
1 polymer ?
#
loop_
_entity_poly.entity_id
_entity_poly.type
_entity_poly.pdbx_seq_one_letter_code
_entity_poly.pdbx_strand_id
1 'polypeptide(L)'
;MTGRSLGEVTIAPLKMCAVRGRPKSGRVWKSVKQQRYNSIKQDKGLRKKYKERRATEDEVRRVRELDKRIREARAARKQEKRLREEDRRQKKLENEKRSEIVVPIKNPAKIKRLKKSQLKTVVKR
;
A
#
# COMPACT_ATOMS: atom_id res chain seq x y z
N MET A 1 83.68 -2.93 40.05
CA MET A 1 82.65 -2.14 40.75
C MET A 1 82.43 -0.85 39.98
N THR A 2 81.32 -0.72 39.26
CA THR A 2 80.78 0.58 38.78
C THR A 2 79.30 0.35 38.47
N GLY A 3 78.42 0.97 39.26
CA GLY A 3 76.98 0.69 39.30
C GLY A 3 76.24 1.11 38.03
N ARG A 4 75.25 0.29 37.64
CA ARG A 4 74.22 0.68 36.66
C ARG A 4 73.34 1.76 37.28
N SER A 5 73.45 2.98 36.78
CA SER A 5 72.48 4.04 37.03
C SER A 5 71.13 3.62 36.44
N LEU A 6 70.11 3.55 37.30
CA LEU A 6 68.73 3.31 36.88
C LEU A 6 68.31 4.43 35.93
N GLY A 7 67.90 4.07 34.72
CA GLY A 7 67.37 5.01 33.73
C GLY A 7 66.09 5.66 34.27
N GLU A 8 66.04 6.98 34.21
CA GLU A 8 64.87 7.77 34.59
C GLU A 8 63.67 7.36 33.71
N VAL A 9 62.63 6.84 34.36
CA VAL A 9 61.35 6.56 33.71
C VAL A 9 60.64 7.90 33.52
N THR A 10 60.70 8.46 32.32
CA THR A 10 59.90 9.63 31.95
C THR A 10 58.42 9.25 31.88
N ILE A 11 57.67 9.51 32.95
CA ILE A 11 56.21 9.38 32.98
C ILE A 11 55.63 10.54 32.17
N ALA A 12 55.03 10.25 31.02
CA ALA A 12 54.32 11.25 30.24
C ALA A 12 53.17 11.86 31.09
N PRO A 13 53.01 13.19 31.14
CA PRO A 13 52.00 13.81 31.99
C PRO A 13 50.61 13.39 31.52
N LEU A 14 49.84 12.77 32.42
CA LEU A 14 48.43 12.49 32.22
C LEU A 14 47.71 13.81 31.92
N LYS A 15 47.18 13.90 30.70
CA LYS A 15 46.40 15.05 30.24
C LYS A 15 45.22 15.23 31.18
N MET A 16 45.27 16.24 32.04
CA MET A 16 44.18 16.58 32.94
C MET A 16 42.99 17.10 32.13
N CYS A 17 42.14 16.18 31.67
CA CYS A 17 40.79 16.54 31.25
C CYS A 17 40.07 17.03 32.50
N ALA A 18 39.74 18.32 32.56
CA ALA A 18 38.90 18.88 33.61
C ALA A 18 37.68 17.96 33.81
N VAL A 19 37.58 17.34 35.00
CA VAL A 19 36.50 16.41 35.32
C VAL A 19 35.23 17.23 35.46
N ARG A 20 34.46 17.33 34.38
CA ARG A 20 33.14 17.95 34.40
C ARG A 20 32.20 17.07 35.25
N GLY A 21 31.45 17.69 36.14
CA GLY A 21 30.46 16.99 36.99
C GLY A 21 29.34 16.33 36.18
N ARG A 22 28.68 15.33 36.78
CA ARG A 22 27.50 14.68 36.17
C ARG A 22 26.33 15.68 36.10
N PRO A 23 25.61 15.79 34.97
CA PRO A 23 24.47 16.70 34.87
C PRO A 23 23.34 16.27 35.80
N LYS A 24 22.86 17.19 36.65
CA LYS A 24 21.86 16.93 37.71
C LYS A 24 20.56 16.27 37.22
N SER A 25 20.19 16.49 35.96
CA SER A 25 18.91 16.01 35.40
C SER A 25 19.02 14.81 34.44
N GLY A 26 20.21 14.23 34.23
CA GLY A 26 20.40 13.04 33.37
C GLY A 26 20.02 13.16 31.88
N ARG A 27 19.51 14.32 31.43
CA ARG A 27 19.05 14.52 30.05
C ARG A 27 20.20 14.36 29.04
N VAL A 28 19.97 13.54 28.02
CA VAL A 28 20.97 13.11 27.03
C VAL A 28 21.69 14.27 26.36
N TRP A 29 21.00 15.36 26.02
CA TRP A 29 21.60 16.54 25.38
C TRP A 29 22.50 17.39 26.29
N LYS A 30 22.41 17.21 27.61
CA LYS A 30 23.30 17.83 28.60
C LYS A 30 24.55 16.99 28.87
N SER A 31 24.58 15.74 28.39
CA SER A 31 25.76 14.89 28.52
C SER A 31 26.85 15.36 27.57
N VAL A 32 28.09 15.44 28.06
CA VAL A 32 29.23 15.82 27.22
C VAL A 32 29.54 14.64 26.30
N LYS A 33 29.54 14.90 24.99
CA LYS A 33 29.97 13.92 24.00
C LYS A 33 31.47 13.65 24.19
N GLN A 34 31.81 12.46 24.66
CA GLN A 34 33.20 12.08 24.97
C GLN A 34 34.05 11.86 23.72
N GLN A 35 33.41 11.52 22.61
CA GLN A 35 34.06 11.24 21.34
C GLN A 35 33.95 12.45 20.40
N ARG A 36 35.06 12.81 19.75
CA ARG A 36 35.09 13.89 18.77
C ARG A 36 34.21 13.52 17.58
N TYR A 37 33.55 14.49 16.95
CA TYR A 37 32.72 14.21 15.77
C TYR A 37 33.50 13.48 14.65
N ASN A 38 34.79 13.79 14.50
CA ASN A 38 35.71 13.16 13.54
C ASN A 38 36.09 11.70 13.88
N SER A 39 35.74 11.17 15.06
CA SER A 39 35.96 9.76 15.39
C SER A 39 34.87 8.85 14.82
N ILE A 40 33.75 9.43 14.37
CA ILE A 40 32.71 8.69 13.67
C ILE A 40 33.22 8.44 12.26
N LYS A 41 33.67 7.21 11.99
CA LYS A 41 34.02 6.79 10.62
C LYS A 41 32.76 6.90 9.75
N GLN A 42 32.75 7.91 8.88
CA GLN A 42 31.77 8.03 7.81
C GLN A 42 32.23 7.11 6.68
N ASP A 43 31.93 5.82 6.76
CA ASP A 43 32.14 4.96 5.60
C ASP A 43 31.27 5.48 4.46
N LYS A 44 31.91 5.81 3.33
CA LYS A 44 31.19 6.10 2.09
C LYS A 44 30.52 4.78 1.72
N GLY A 45 29.21 4.67 2.00
CA GLY A 45 28.44 3.45 1.77
C GLY A 45 28.74 2.83 0.41
N LEU A 46 28.71 1.49 0.35
CA LEU A 46 29.17 0.73 -0.81
C LEU A 46 28.47 1.21 -2.09
N ARG A 47 29.21 1.98 -2.91
CA ARG A 47 28.68 2.51 -4.17
C ARG A 47 28.55 1.34 -5.14
N LYS A 48 27.31 0.96 -5.45
CA LYS A 48 27.02 -0.02 -6.51
C LYS A 48 27.59 0.48 -7.84
N LYS A 49 28.09 -0.45 -8.67
CA LYS A 49 28.55 -0.10 -10.02
C LYS A 49 27.36 0.38 -10.85
N TYR A 50 27.59 1.29 -11.81
CA TYR A 50 26.54 1.85 -12.65
C TYR A 50 25.69 0.77 -13.33
N LYS A 51 26.33 -0.29 -13.84
CA LYS A 51 25.67 -1.42 -14.51
C LYS A 51 24.70 -2.16 -13.58
N GLU A 52 25.10 -2.40 -12.33
CA GLU A 52 24.25 -3.07 -11.32
C GLU A 52 23.04 -2.20 -10.98
N ARG A 53 23.24 -0.89 -10.80
CA ARG A 53 22.14 0.04 -10.55
C ARG A 53 21.12 0.04 -11.71
N ARG A 54 21.60 0.10 -12.95
CA ARG A 54 20.73 0.06 -14.14
C ARG A 54 19.95 -1.24 -14.25
N ALA A 55 20.60 -2.38 -13.99
CA ALA A 55 19.92 -3.67 -13.99
C ALA A 55 18.77 -3.71 -12.96
N THR A 56 19.02 -3.25 -11.73
CA THR A 56 17.97 -3.17 -10.69
C THR A 56 16.85 -2.20 -11.08
N GLU A 57 17.18 -1.03 -11.65
CA GLU A 57 16.18 -0.07 -12.12
C GLU A 57 15.28 -0.66 -13.22
N ASP A 58 15.86 -1.40 -14.16
CA ASP A 58 15.14 -2.04 -15.25
C ASP A 58 14.26 -3.20 -14.75
N GLU A 59 14.74 -4.01 -13.80
CA GLU A 59 13.94 -5.05 -13.14
C GLU A 59 12.74 -4.45 -12.40
N VAL A 60 12.96 -3.41 -11.60
CA VAL A 60 11.89 -2.71 -10.88
C VAL A 60 10.87 -2.13 -11.86
N ARG A 61 11.33 -1.56 -12.98
CA ARG A 61 10.43 -1.05 -14.04
C ARG A 61 9.56 -2.18 -14.60
N ARG A 62 10.16 -3.32 -14.97
CA ARG A 62 9.44 -4.48 -15.50
C ARG A 62 8.39 -5.00 -14.52
N VAL A 63 8.74 -5.15 -13.24
CA VAL A 63 7.80 -5.63 -12.21
C VAL A 63 6.63 -4.66 -12.05
N ARG A 64 6.89 -3.35 -12.04
CA ARG A 64 5.83 -2.32 -11.94
C ARG A 64 4.89 -2.34 -13.14
N GLU A 65 5.42 -2.53 -14.34
CA GLU A 65 4.62 -2.65 -15.56
C GLU A 65 3.72 -3.88 -15.53
N LEU A 66 4.24 -5.02 -15.08
CA LEU A 66 3.47 -6.26 -14.94
C LEU A 66 2.35 -6.10 -13.90
N ASP A 67 2.66 -5.54 -12.73
CA ASP A 67 1.66 -5.28 -11.69
C ASP A 67 0.58 -4.31 -12.16
N LYS A 68 0.96 -3.23 -12.88
CA LYS A 68 0.00 -2.31 -13.50
C LYS A 68 -0.94 -3.04 -14.47
N ARG A 69 -0.41 -3.88 -15.37
CA ARG A 69 -1.22 -4.69 -16.31
C ARG A 69 -2.19 -5.63 -15.58
N ILE A 70 -1.74 -6.28 -14.50
CA ILE A 70 -2.59 -7.17 -13.69
C ILE A 70 -3.73 -6.38 -13.03
N ARG A 71 -3.44 -5.21 -12.46
CA ARG A 71 -4.46 -4.35 -11.83
C ARG A 71 -5.47 -3.85 -12.84
N GLU A 72 -5.01 -3.40 -14.01
CA GLU A 72 -5.87 -2.94 -15.10
C GLU A 72 -6.79 -4.06 -15.61
N ALA A 73 -6.27 -5.27 -15.82
CA ALA A 73 -7.07 -6.42 -16.22
C ALA A 73 -8.14 -6.79 -15.16
N ARG A 74 -7.78 -6.74 -13.87
CA ARG A 74 -8.74 -6.97 -12.76
C ARG A 74 -9.82 -5.88 -12.72
N ALA A 75 -9.44 -4.62 -12.91
CA ALA A 75 -10.37 -3.50 -12.94
C ALA A 75 -11.33 -3.61 -14.13
N ALA A 76 -10.82 -3.89 -15.33
CA ALA A 76 -11.63 -4.08 -16.53
C ALA A 76 -12.67 -5.20 -16.35
N ARG A 77 -12.26 -6.36 -15.83
CA ARG A 77 -13.17 -7.48 -15.53
C ARG A 77 -14.27 -7.09 -14.52
N LYS A 78 -13.93 -6.29 -13.50
CA LYS A 78 -14.90 -5.81 -12.51
C LYS A 78 -15.90 -4.83 -13.12
N GLN A 79 -15.43 -3.92 -13.97
CA GLN A 79 -16.29 -2.96 -14.68
C GLN A 79 -17.22 -3.68 -15.65
N GLU A 80 -16.72 -4.64 -16.43
CA GLU A 80 -17.55 -5.44 -17.34
C GLU A 80 -18.66 -6.18 -16.59
N LYS A 81 -18.33 -6.83 -15.46
CA LYS A 81 -19.32 -7.49 -14.60
C LYS A 81 -20.37 -6.51 -14.09
N ARG A 82 -19.95 -5.32 -13.64
CA ARG A 82 -20.84 -4.27 -13.16
C ARG A 82 -21.79 -3.80 -14.27
N LEU A 83 -21.27 -3.48 -15.46
CA LEU A 83 -22.07 -3.07 -16.61
C LEU A 83 -23.08 -4.15 -17.00
N ARG A 84 -22.69 -5.43 -16.96
CA ARG A 84 -23.58 -6.55 -17.24
C ARG A 84 -24.70 -6.68 -16.20
N GLU A 85 -24.39 -6.48 -14.92
CA GLU A 85 -25.40 -6.48 -13.85
C GLU A 85 -26.35 -5.29 -13.96
N GLU A 86 -25.84 -4.12 -14.31
CA GLU A 86 -26.63 -2.90 -14.56
C GLU A 86 -27.57 -3.10 -15.76
N ASP A 87 -27.08 -3.60 -16.90
CA ASP A 87 -27.91 -3.93 -18.07
C ASP A 87 -28.99 -4.96 -17.73
N ARG A 88 -28.62 -6.03 -16.99
CA ARG A 88 -29.60 -7.04 -16.54
C ARG A 88 -30.66 -6.42 -15.63
N ARG A 89 -30.28 -5.52 -14.72
CA ARG A 89 -31.20 -4.81 -13.84
C ARG A 89 -32.14 -3.91 -14.66
N GLN A 90 -31.62 -3.15 -15.63
CA GLN A 90 -32.43 -2.31 -16.50
C GLN A 90 -33.44 -3.14 -17.29
N LYS A 91 -33.01 -4.23 -17.93
CA LYS A 91 -33.90 -5.17 -18.63
C LYS A 91 -34.97 -5.77 -17.72
N LYS A 92 -34.62 -6.08 -16.46
CA LYS A 92 -35.59 -6.56 -15.48
C LYS A 92 -36.64 -5.50 -15.18
N LEU A 93 -36.23 -4.26 -14.91
CA LEU A 93 -37.14 -3.15 -14.65
C LEU A 93 -38.05 -2.84 -15.86
N GLU A 94 -37.51 -2.91 -17.07
CA GLU A 94 -38.30 -2.76 -18.31
C GLU A 94 -39.29 -3.90 -18.50
N ASN A 95 -38.88 -5.14 -18.23
CA ASN A 95 -39.76 -6.30 -18.30
C ASN A 95 -40.85 -6.24 -17.23
N GLU A 96 -40.52 -5.80 -16.01
CA GLU A 96 -41.49 -5.55 -14.93
C GLU A 96 -42.51 -4.50 -15.38
N LYS A 97 -42.06 -3.34 -15.88
CA LYS A 97 -42.95 -2.30 -16.46
C LYS A 97 -43.81 -2.84 -17.59
N ARG A 98 -43.24 -3.59 -18.54
CA ARG A 98 -43.99 -4.21 -19.64
C ARG A 98 -45.00 -5.25 -19.17
N SER A 99 -44.67 -6.02 -18.13
CA SER A 99 -45.58 -7.00 -17.53
C SER A 99 -46.71 -6.35 -16.73
N GLU A 100 -46.46 -5.15 -16.19
CA GLU A 100 -47.47 -4.34 -15.50
C GLU A 100 -48.47 -3.70 -16.48
N ILE A 101 -48.08 -3.51 -17.75
CA ILE A 101 -48.98 -3.09 -18.83
C ILE A 101 -49.95 -4.25 -19.11
N VAL A 102 -51.05 -4.27 -18.37
CA VAL A 102 -52.15 -5.23 -18.54
C VAL A 102 -53.08 -4.76 -19.67
N VAL A 103 -53.52 -5.69 -20.51
CA VAL A 103 -54.58 -5.44 -21.50
C VAL A 103 -55.93 -5.37 -20.78
N PRO A 104 -56.64 -4.22 -20.79
CA PRO A 104 -57.94 -4.13 -20.15
C PRO A 104 -58.99 -4.92 -20.94
N ILE A 105 -59.59 -5.93 -20.31
CA ILE A 105 -60.67 -6.74 -20.90
C ILE A 105 -62.01 -6.06 -20.60
N LYS A 106 -62.54 -5.30 -21.55
CA LYS A 106 -63.85 -4.62 -21.42
C LYS A 106 -65.05 -5.58 -21.47
N ASN A 107 -64.95 -6.70 -22.20
CA ASN A 107 -66.06 -7.64 -22.38
C ASN A 107 -65.84 -8.93 -21.54
N PRO A 108 -66.72 -9.24 -20.57
CA PRO A 108 -66.57 -10.40 -19.69
C PRO A 108 -66.70 -11.75 -20.40
N ALA A 109 -67.37 -11.83 -21.55
CA ALA A 109 -67.47 -13.06 -22.34
C ALA A 109 -66.10 -13.51 -22.88
N LYS A 110 -65.14 -12.60 -23.03
CA LYS A 110 -63.77 -12.94 -23.45
C LYS A 110 -63.02 -13.76 -22.41
N ILE A 111 -63.27 -13.53 -21.11
CA ILE A 111 -62.62 -14.27 -20.02
C ILE A 111 -62.92 -15.77 -20.13
N LYS A 112 -64.17 -16.13 -20.46
CA LYS A 112 -64.61 -17.52 -20.62
C LYS A 112 -63.96 -18.24 -21.82
N ARG A 113 -63.44 -17.50 -22.80
CA ARG A 113 -62.82 -18.04 -24.02
C ARG A 113 -61.30 -18.14 -23.94
N LEU A 114 -60.68 -17.54 -22.92
CA LEU A 114 -59.22 -17.55 -22.76
C LEU A 114 -58.73 -18.90 -22.24
N LYS A 115 -57.50 -19.26 -22.62
CA LYS A 115 -56.83 -20.45 -22.08
C LYS A 115 -56.44 -20.24 -20.62
N LYS A 116 -56.37 -21.34 -19.85
CA LYS A 116 -56.02 -21.33 -18.42
C LYS A 116 -54.70 -20.62 -18.09
N SER A 117 -53.73 -20.60 -19.01
CA SER A 117 -52.48 -19.85 -18.87
C SER A 117 -52.65 -18.32 -18.98
N GLN A 118 -53.55 -17.85 -19.86
CA GLN A 118 -53.81 -16.43 -20.08
C GLN A 118 -54.63 -15.80 -18.95
N LEU A 119 -55.49 -16.60 -18.30
CA LEU A 119 -56.28 -16.17 -17.14
C LEU A 119 -55.41 -15.77 -15.93
N LYS A 120 -54.20 -16.33 -15.80
CA LYS A 120 -53.26 -16.03 -14.70
C LYS A 120 -52.77 -14.58 -14.72
N THR A 121 -52.83 -13.92 -15.88
CA THR A 121 -52.35 -12.55 -16.08
C THR A 121 -53.48 -11.51 -15.93
N VAL A 122 -54.74 -11.95 -15.82
CA VAL A 122 -55.90 -11.07 -15.71
C VAL A 122 -56.03 -10.59 -14.26
N VAL A 123 -55.88 -9.28 -14.03
CA VAL A 123 -56.03 -8.64 -12.72
C VAL A 123 -57.36 -7.88 -12.68
N LYS A 124 -58.11 -8.00 -11.58
CA LYS A 124 -59.31 -7.19 -11.33
C LYS A 124 -58.86 -5.77 -10.98
N ARG A 125 -59.28 -4.78 -11.78
CA ARG A 125 -59.16 -3.35 -11.47
C ARG A 125 -60.53 -2.79 -11.15
#